data_AF-A0AAU5B7Z2-F1
#
_entry.id   AF-A0AAU5B7Z2-F1
#
_cell.length_a   1.000
_cell.length_b   1.000
_cell.length_c   1.000
_cell.angle_alpha   90.00
_cell.angle_beta   90.00
_cell.angle_gamma   90.00
#
_symmetry.space_group_name_H-M   'P 1'
#
loop_
_entity.id
_entity.type
_entity.pdbx_description
1 polymer ?
#
loop_
_entity_poly.entity_id
_entity_poly.type
_entity_poly.pdbx_seq_one_letter_code
_entity_poly.pdbx_strand_id
1 'polypeptide(L)'
;MTTSAQQPPEAAAPRSRTVVLGQNQYGKAENRVVKIVREGATHHIKDLNVSVSLSGDLDEVHISGDNAAVLPTDTMKNTVYAFAKEHGIDSAEQFGIHLARHFVLSQPAITRARVRIEEYAWERIEDPSATDPDRPRHSFVRKGQEVRTAQIAYDGERWEVISGVRELTVLNSTASEFWGYAKDRYTTLKEAYDRILATDVCARWRYNWSEDTEEMPRWEESWQQARAHLLRAFAETHSLSLQQTLHRMGARVIENRDEIDEIRFSLPNKHHFLVDLEPFGLDNASKDGAVYLAADRPYGLIEATVLREGAAPSIPVDLTNL
;
A
#
# COMPACT_ATOMS: atom_id res chain seq x y z
N MET A 1 59.15 -30.45 47.00
CA MET A 1 58.77 -29.55 45.89
C MET A 1 57.27 -29.69 45.71
N THR A 2 56.55 -28.61 45.98
CA THR A 2 55.11 -28.54 46.20
C THR A 2 54.31 -28.55 44.90
N THR A 3 53.32 -29.43 44.82
CA THR A 3 52.25 -29.46 43.83
C THR A 3 51.32 -28.26 44.00
N SER A 4 51.18 -27.44 42.95
CA SER A 4 50.21 -26.34 42.89
C SER A 4 48.94 -26.83 42.20
N ALA A 5 47.80 -26.75 42.89
CA ALA A 5 46.49 -27.08 42.37
C ALA A 5 45.91 -25.89 41.60
N GLN A 6 45.49 -26.11 40.35
CA GLN A 6 44.76 -25.12 39.55
C GLN A 6 43.34 -24.97 40.08
N GLN A 7 42.96 -23.72 40.39
CA GLN A 7 41.58 -23.33 40.70
C GLN A 7 40.67 -23.53 39.47
N PRO A 8 39.42 -23.99 39.65
CA PRO A 8 38.45 -24.07 38.56
C PRO A 8 37.99 -22.67 38.12
N PRO A 9 37.57 -22.49 36.85
CA PRO A 9 37.11 -21.21 36.35
C PRO A 9 35.84 -20.76 37.07
N GLU A 10 35.82 -19.49 37.46
CA GLU A 10 34.71 -18.82 38.12
C GLU A 10 33.48 -18.84 37.21
N ALA A 11 32.37 -19.39 37.70
CA ALA A 11 31.13 -19.46 36.94
C ALA A 11 30.62 -18.04 36.66
N ALA A 12 30.47 -17.69 35.38
CA ALA A 12 29.93 -16.40 34.97
C ALA A 12 28.55 -16.17 35.61
N ALA A 13 28.40 -15.06 36.33
CA ALA A 13 27.14 -14.66 36.95
C ALA A 13 26.01 -14.61 35.89
N PRO A 14 24.78 -15.05 36.22
CA PRO A 14 23.68 -15.03 35.28
C PRO A 14 23.40 -13.58 34.86
N ARG A 15 23.44 -13.31 33.54
CA ARG A 15 23.04 -12.01 32.99
C ARG A 15 21.61 -11.71 33.44
N SER A 16 21.42 -10.63 34.20
CA SER A 16 20.12 -10.08 34.55
C SER A 16 19.27 -9.93 33.27
N ARG A 17 18.15 -10.64 33.18
CA ARG A 17 17.21 -10.58 32.06
C ARG A 17 16.13 -9.53 32.33
N THR A 18 16.54 -8.29 32.58
CA THR A 18 15.58 -7.19 32.77
C THR A 18 14.83 -6.94 31.47
N VAL A 19 13.50 -6.89 31.52
CA VAL A 19 12.64 -6.62 30.37
C VAL A 19 12.49 -5.11 30.21
N VAL A 20 12.53 -4.62 28.96
CA VAL A 20 12.37 -3.20 28.60
C VAL A 20 11.32 -3.11 27.50
N LEU A 21 10.43 -2.12 27.59
CA LEU A 21 9.45 -1.84 26.53
C LEU A 21 10.17 -1.26 25.30
N GLY A 22 9.86 -1.80 24.13
CA GLY A 22 10.36 -1.29 22.84
C GLY A 22 9.41 -0.28 22.21
N GLN A 23 9.42 -0.21 20.87
CA GLN A 23 8.45 0.58 20.12
C GLN A 23 7.01 0.16 20.47
N ASN A 24 6.15 1.14 20.77
CA ASN A 24 4.76 0.92 21.08
C ASN A 24 3.85 1.85 20.26
N GLN A 25 2.62 1.39 20.05
CA GLN A 25 1.54 2.17 19.45
C GLN A 25 0.21 1.52 19.81
N TYR A 26 -0.85 2.31 19.87
CA TYR A 26 -2.22 1.82 20.07
C TYR A 26 -3.20 2.69 19.28
N GLY A 27 -4.42 2.20 19.07
CA GLY A 27 -5.46 3.05 18.51
C GLY A 27 -6.69 2.29 18.05
N LYS A 28 -7.42 2.89 17.11
CA LYS A 28 -8.68 2.35 16.58
C LYS A 28 -8.51 2.01 15.12
N ALA A 29 -8.66 0.73 14.81
CA ALA A 29 -8.58 0.23 13.44
C ALA A 29 -9.97 0.20 12.77
N GLU A 30 -9.94 0.32 11.45
CA GLU A 30 -11.02 0.02 10.52
C GLU A 30 -12.36 0.74 10.75
N ASN A 31 -12.29 2.03 11.07
CA ASN A 31 -13.47 2.87 11.18
C ASN A 31 -14.07 3.11 9.78
N ARG A 32 -15.24 2.52 9.51
CA ARG A 32 -15.98 2.74 8.26
C ARG A 32 -16.64 4.12 8.26
N VAL A 33 -16.30 4.94 7.27
CA VAL A 33 -16.83 6.31 7.11
C VAL A 33 -17.36 6.49 5.70
N VAL A 34 -18.65 6.82 5.59
CA VAL A 34 -19.25 7.26 4.33
C VAL A 34 -19.70 8.71 4.47
N LYS A 35 -19.14 9.59 3.65
CA LYS A 35 -19.51 11.01 3.57
C LYS A 35 -20.29 11.25 2.29
N ILE A 36 -21.49 11.81 2.43
CA ILE A 36 -22.31 12.28 1.31
C ILE A 36 -22.30 13.81 1.30
N VAL A 37 -21.97 14.38 0.14
CA VAL A 37 -22.13 15.80 -0.16
C VAL A 37 -23.31 15.93 -1.13
N ARG A 38 -24.22 16.87 -0.87
CA ARG A 38 -25.43 17.07 -1.70
C ARG A 38 -25.39 18.46 -2.32
N GLU A 39 -25.25 18.50 -3.63
CA GLU A 39 -25.26 19.72 -4.45
C GLU A 39 -26.54 19.72 -5.30
N GLY A 40 -27.60 20.29 -4.74
CA GLY A 40 -28.95 20.20 -5.33
C GLY A 40 -29.37 18.74 -5.50
N ALA A 41 -29.72 18.36 -6.74
CA ALA A 41 -30.14 17.00 -7.10
C ALA A 41 -28.95 16.04 -7.34
N THR A 42 -27.72 16.53 -7.38
CA THR A 42 -26.51 15.72 -7.57
C THR A 42 -25.83 15.46 -6.23
N HIS A 43 -25.64 14.19 -5.90
CA HIS A 43 -24.92 13.79 -4.69
C HIS A 43 -23.51 13.31 -5.04
N HIS A 44 -22.58 13.43 -4.10
CA HIS A 44 -21.21 12.90 -4.19
C HIS A 44 -20.91 12.05 -2.96
N ILE A 45 -20.07 11.04 -3.12
CA ILE A 45 -19.78 10.04 -2.09
C ILE A 45 -18.27 9.85 -1.92
N LYS A 46 -17.82 9.82 -0.67
CA LYS A 46 -16.52 9.30 -0.25
C LYS A 46 -16.76 8.15 0.73
N ASP A 47 -16.14 7.01 0.50
CA ASP A 47 -16.27 5.80 1.31
C ASP A 47 -14.89 5.31 1.72
N LEU A 48 -14.60 5.42 3.01
CA LEU A 48 -13.27 5.18 3.59
C LEU A 48 -13.29 4.09 4.67
N ASN A 49 -12.17 3.40 4.80
CA ASN A 49 -11.79 2.59 5.95
C ASN A 49 -10.61 3.26 6.66
N VAL A 50 -10.80 3.79 7.88
CA VAL A 50 -9.81 4.65 8.55
C VAL A 50 -9.27 3.99 9.81
N SER A 51 -7.97 3.80 9.88
CA SER A 51 -7.25 3.29 11.06
C SER A 51 -6.34 4.35 11.63
N VAL A 52 -6.44 4.62 12.94
CA VAL A 52 -5.59 5.57 13.67
C VAL A 52 -4.69 4.79 14.62
N SER A 53 -3.41 5.15 14.68
CA SER A 53 -2.44 4.65 15.65
C SER A 53 -1.65 5.82 16.24
N LEU A 54 -1.55 5.88 17.56
CA LEU A 54 -0.81 6.90 18.31
C LEU A 54 0.37 6.26 19.04
N SER A 55 1.48 6.99 19.10
CA SER A 55 2.70 6.64 19.82
C SER A 55 3.19 7.85 20.63
N GLY A 56 3.89 7.59 21.73
CA GLY A 56 4.49 8.64 22.56
C GLY A 56 4.89 8.11 23.93
N ASP A 57 4.83 8.98 24.93
CA ASP A 57 5.14 8.66 26.32
C ASP A 57 4.01 7.84 26.96
N LEU A 58 4.07 6.52 26.75
CA LEU A 58 3.03 5.55 27.08
C LEU A 58 3.60 4.36 27.87
N ASP A 59 4.76 4.54 28.51
CA ASP A 59 5.43 3.45 29.24
C ASP A 59 4.58 3.00 30.45
N GLU A 60 4.00 3.96 31.18
CA GLU A 60 3.23 3.69 32.40
C GLU A 60 1.97 2.85 32.15
N VAL A 61 1.27 3.02 31.02
CA VAL A 61 0.12 2.16 30.71
C VAL A 61 0.53 0.70 30.53
N HIS A 62 1.76 0.44 30.06
CA HIS A 62 2.26 -0.92 29.88
C HIS A 62 2.88 -1.50 31.15
N ILE A 63 3.58 -0.69 31.94
CA ILE A 63 4.38 -1.14 33.09
C ILE A 63 3.53 -1.20 34.36
N SER A 64 2.74 -0.16 34.64
CA SER A 64 1.97 0.00 35.87
C SER A 64 0.46 -0.07 35.66
N GLY A 65 0.00 0.08 34.42
CA GLY A 65 -1.42 0.11 34.07
C GLY A 65 -2.07 1.48 34.27
N ASP A 66 -1.28 2.55 34.45
CA ASP A 66 -1.80 3.90 34.53
C ASP A 66 -2.28 4.39 33.16
N ASN A 67 -3.58 4.64 33.04
CA ASN A 67 -4.22 5.07 31.80
C ASN A 67 -4.30 6.58 31.63
N ALA A 68 -3.71 7.40 32.51
CA ALA A 68 -3.83 8.86 32.47
C ALA A 68 -3.40 9.49 31.13
N ALA A 69 -2.39 8.91 30.46
CA ALA A 69 -1.90 9.35 29.16
C ALA A 69 -2.66 8.74 27.96
N VAL A 70 -3.62 7.85 28.20
CA VAL A 70 -4.33 7.10 27.15
C VAL A 70 -5.56 7.87 26.69
N LEU A 71 -5.52 8.38 25.47
CA LEU A 71 -6.72 8.82 24.76
C LEU A 71 -7.54 7.58 24.36
N PRO A 72 -8.78 7.40 24.83
CA PRO A 72 -9.54 6.19 24.55
C PRO A 72 -9.69 5.95 23.03
N THR A 73 -9.57 4.70 22.60
CA THR A 73 -9.72 4.35 21.18
C THR A 73 -11.13 4.66 20.65
N ASP A 74 -12.14 4.67 21.55
CA ASP A 74 -13.48 5.15 21.22
C ASP A 74 -13.51 6.65 20.89
N THR A 75 -12.71 7.45 21.60
CA THR A 75 -12.54 8.88 21.29
C THR A 75 -11.93 9.06 19.90
N MET A 76 -10.93 8.25 19.53
CA MET A 76 -10.34 8.30 18.18
C MET A 76 -11.38 8.02 17.09
N LYS A 77 -12.24 6.99 17.28
CA LYS A 77 -13.40 6.71 16.41
C LYS A 77 -14.31 7.93 16.29
N ASN A 78 -14.67 8.54 17.42
CA ASN A 78 -15.55 9.71 17.45
C ASN A 78 -14.92 10.90 16.72
N THR A 79 -13.62 11.15 16.89
CA THR A 79 -12.87 12.20 16.18
C THR A 79 -12.91 11.98 14.68
N VAL A 80 -12.73 10.74 14.18
CA VAL A 80 -12.83 10.43 12.75
C VAL A 80 -14.20 10.87 12.18
N TYR A 81 -15.30 10.53 12.85
CA TYR A 81 -16.64 10.93 12.40
C TYR A 81 -16.88 12.45 12.52
N ALA A 82 -16.42 13.06 13.61
CA ALA A 82 -16.54 14.50 13.82
C ALA A 82 -15.78 15.29 12.74
N PHE A 83 -14.54 14.91 12.44
CA PHE A 83 -13.71 15.58 11.44
C PHE A 83 -14.29 15.41 10.03
N ALA A 84 -14.81 14.23 9.69
CA ALA A 84 -15.51 14.02 8.41
C ALA A 84 -16.74 14.93 8.27
N LYS A 85 -17.42 15.26 9.38
CA LYS A 85 -18.54 16.20 9.41
C LYS A 85 -18.08 17.65 9.30
N GLU A 86 -17.09 18.04 10.09
CA GLU A 86 -16.61 19.42 10.26
C GLU A 86 -15.79 19.91 9.07
N HIS A 87 -14.81 19.13 8.61
CA HIS A 87 -13.87 19.52 7.56
C HIS A 87 -14.25 18.97 6.19
N GLY A 88 -15.07 17.92 6.12
CA GLY A 88 -15.30 17.20 4.87
C GLY A 88 -14.17 16.21 4.56
N ILE A 89 -14.16 15.70 3.32
CA ILE A 89 -13.18 14.72 2.84
C ILE A 89 -12.88 15.04 1.37
N ASP A 90 -11.86 15.87 1.15
CA ASP A 90 -11.44 16.23 -0.22
C ASP A 90 -10.63 15.09 -0.84
N SER A 91 -9.66 14.55 -0.09
CA SER A 91 -8.87 13.37 -0.43
C SER A 91 -8.56 12.55 0.82
N ALA A 92 -8.17 11.28 0.64
CA ALA A 92 -7.76 10.43 1.76
C ALA A 92 -6.54 11.02 2.50
N GLU A 93 -5.56 11.54 1.76
CA GLU A 93 -4.33 12.14 2.26
C GLU A 93 -4.64 13.38 3.11
N GLN A 94 -5.42 14.33 2.56
CA GLN A 94 -5.79 15.55 3.28
C GLN A 94 -6.57 15.23 4.57
N PHE A 95 -7.51 14.27 4.50
CA PHE A 95 -8.28 13.86 5.68
C PHE A 95 -7.37 13.23 6.74
N GLY A 96 -6.41 12.39 6.34
CA GLY A 96 -5.40 11.82 7.22
C GLY A 96 -4.50 12.87 7.87
N ILE A 97 -4.10 13.91 7.13
CA ILE A 97 -3.32 15.05 7.63
C ILE A 97 -4.07 15.79 8.75
N HIS A 98 -5.35 16.10 8.55
CA HIS A 98 -6.16 16.76 9.58
C HIS A 98 -6.23 15.94 10.88
N LEU A 99 -6.48 14.63 10.75
CA LEU A 99 -6.55 13.72 11.90
C LEU A 99 -5.21 13.59 12.62
N ALA A 100 -4.12 13.32 11.88
CA ALA A 100 -2.79 13.15 12.46
C ALA A 100 -2.32 14.40 13.19
N ARG A 101 -2.51 15.59 12.59
CA ARG A 101 -2.19 16.88 13.25
C ARG A 101 -2.98 17.03 14.54
N HIS A 102 -4.29 16.77 14.51
CA HIS A 102 -5.14 16.93 15.69
C HIS A 102 -4.67 16.05 16.87
N PHE A 103 -4.38 14.78 16.63
CA PHE A 103 -3.99 13.88 17.73
C PHE A 103 -2.64 14.25 18.34
N VAL A 104 -1.65 14.64 17.52
CA VAL A 104 -0.34 15.07 18.02
C VAL A 104 -0.44 16.40 18.78
N LEU A 105 -1.17 17.39 18.26
CA LEU A 105 -1.21 18.71 18.88
C LEU A 105 -2.15 18.81 20.09
N SER A 106 -3.13 17.91 20.22
CA SER A 106 -4.11 17.97 21.32
C SER A 106 -3.73 17.13 22.54
N GLN A 107 -2.82 16.16 22.41
CA GLN A 107 -2.50 15.20 23.46
C GLN A 107 -1.01 15.30 23.84
N PRO A 108 -0.65 15.88 25.00
CA PRO A 108 0.75 16.10 25.38
C PRO A 108 1.63 14.84 25.41
N ALA A 109 1.04 13.68 25.72
CA ALA A 109 1.78 12.41 25.76
C ALA A 109 2.01 11.79 24.37
N ILE A 110 1.35 12.28 23.32
CA ILE A 110 1.42 11.71 21.97
C ILE A 110 2.42 12.51 21.15
N THR A 111 3.50 11.85 20.74
CA THR A 111 4.55 12.45 19.91
C THR A 111 4.43 12.06 18.44
N ARG A 112 3.70 10.99 18.11
CA ARG A 112 3.47 10.59 16.72
C ARG A 112 2.06 10.05 16.52
N ALA A 113 1.42 10.48 15.43
CA ALA A 113 0.19 9.86 14.93
C ALA A 113 0.45 9.25 13.55
N ARG A 114 -0.14 8.08 13.31
CA ARG A 114 -0.20 7.42 12.00
C ARG A 114 -1.64 7.10 11.65
N VAL A 115 -2.10 7.59 10.52
CA VAL A 115 -3.44 7.38 9.99
C VAL A 115 -3.33 6.60 8.68
N ARG A 116 -3.96 5.43 8.61
CA ARG A 116 -4.06 4.61 7.38
C ARG A 116 -5.50 4.66 6.87
N ILE A 117 -5.65 4.86 5.57
CA ILE A 117 -6.93 5.04 4.93
C ILE A 117 -6.98 4.17 3.69
N GLU A 118 -8.06 3.41 3.56
CA GLU A 118 -8.45 2.79 2.30
C GLU A 118 -9.64 3.56 1.74
N GLU A 119 -9.56 3.96 0.48
CA GLU A 119 -10.66 4.60 -0.23
C GLU A 119 -11.23 3.63 -1.25
N TYR A 120 -12.55 3.55 -1.28
CA TYR A 120 -13.24 2.69 -2.21
C TYR A 120 -14.14 3.47 -3.14
N ALA A 121 -13.86 3.30 -4.43
CA ALA A 121 -14.48 4.09 -5.47
C ALA A 121 -15.93 3.66 -5.75
N TRP A 122 -16.76 4.65 -6.08
CA TRP A 122 -18.14 4.48 -6.50
C TRP A 122 -18.33 5.20 -7.84
N GLU A 123 -18.96 4.53 -8.79
CA GLU A 123 -19.35 5.12 -10.06
C GLU A 123 -20.82 5.49 -10.02
N ARG A 124 -21.15 6.68 -10.51
CA ARG A 124 -22.55 7.08 -10.61
C ARG A 124 -23.23 6.23 -11.68
N ILE A 125 -24.43 5.75 -11.37
CA ILE A 125 -25.27 5.07 -12.36
C ILE A 125 -25.90 6.17 -13.23
N GLU A 126 -25.32 6.41 -14.39
CA GLU A 126 -25.85 7.33 -15.40
C GLU A 126 -26.94 6.66 -16.24
N ASP A 127 -27.93 7.44 -16.66
CA ASP A 127 -28.91 7.02 -17.65
C ASP A 127 -28.66 7.82 -18.94
N PRO A 128 -28.08 7.19 -19.99
CA PRO A 128 -27.75 7.90 -21.22
C PRO A 128 -28.98 8.38 -22.01
N SER A 129 -30.19 7.91 -21.67
CA SER A 129 -31.43 8.37 -22.29
C SER A 129 -32.08 9.57 -21.58
N ALA A 130 -31.54 9.98 -20.44
CA ALA A 130 -32.08 11.08 -19.66
C ALA A 130 -31.88 12.43 -20.38
N THR A 131 -32.98 13.16 -20.58
CA THR A 131 -32.97 14.51 -21.18
C THR A 131 -33.27 15.61 -20.16
N ASP A 132 -33.72 15.25 -18.97
CA ASP A 132 -34.04 16.18 -17.88
C ASP A 132 -32.74 16.59 -17.15
N PRO A 133 -32.32 17.87 -17.24
CA PRO A 133 -31.12 18.35 -16.55
C PRO A 133 -31.27 18.37 -15.03
N ASP A 134 -32.49 18.40 -14.48
CA ASP A 134 -32.78 18.45 -13.04
C ASP A 134 -32.97 17.07 -12.42
N ARG A 135 -32.76 15.99 -13.19
CA ARG A 135 -32.91 14.62 -12.71
C ARG A 135 -32.02 14.36 -11.49
N PRO A 136 -32.54 13.69 -10.44
CA PRO A 136 -31.72 13.28 -9.31
C PRO A 136 -30.57 12.34 -9.71
N ARG A 137 -29.34 12.76 -9.40
CA ARG A 137 -28.08 12.06 -9.67
C ARG A 137 -27.47 11.59 -8.35
N HIS A 138 -28.03 10.55 -7.76
CA HIS A 138 -27.65 10.07 -6.42
C HIS A 138 -27.56 8.54 -6.27
N SER A 139 -27.60 7.80 -7.38
CA SER A 139 -27.45 6.34 -7.40
C SER A 139 -26.05 5.95 -7.85
N PHE A 140 -25.45 4.97 -7.19
CA PHE A 140 -24.06 4.57 -7.40
C PHE A 140 -23.90 3.05 -7.45
N VAL A 141 -22.91 2.58 -8.21
CA VAL A 141 -22.41 1.20 -8.24
C VAL A 141 -20.96 1.18 -7.76
N ARG A 142 -20.57 0.11 -7.05
CA ARG A 142 -19.22 -0.04 -6.53
C ARG A 142 -18.23 -0.24 -7.68
N LYS A 143 -17.16 0.54 -7.72
CA LYS A 143 -16.02 0.30 -8.62
C LYS A 143 -15.02 -0.62 -7.92
N GLY A 144 -14.82 -1.81 -8.48
CA GLY A 144 -14.06 -2.91 -7.84
C GLY A 144 -12.75 -3.29 -8.52
N GLN A 145 -12.16 -2.40 -9.32
CA GLN A 145 -10.90 -2.68 -10.04
C GLN A 145 -9.65 -2.53 -9.17
N GLU A 146 -9.75 -1.74 -8.09
CA GLU A 146 -8.64 -1.46 -7.18
C GLU A 146 -9.14 -0.87 -5.86
N VAL A 147 -8.26 -0.83 -4.87
CA VAL A 147 -8.43 -0.05 -3.64
C VAL A 147 -7.30 0.99 -3.56
N ARG A 148 -7.67 2.26 -3.44
CA ARG A 148 -6.72 3.35 -3.17
C ARG A 148 -6.34 3.31 -1.70
N THR A 149 -5.06 3.52 -1.40
CA THR A 149 -4.57 3.59 -0.03
C THR A 149 -3.82 4.90 0.23
N ALA A 150 -3.86 5.36 1.48
CA ALA A 150 -3.05 6.45 2.00
C ALA A 150 -2.58 6.11 3.42
N GLN A 151 -1.35 6.48 3.76
CA GLN A 151 -0.79 6.45 5.10
C GLN A 151 -0.14 7.79 5.38
N ILE A 152 -0.57 8.44 6.45
CA ILE A 152 -0.06 9.73 6.90
C ILE A 152 0.58 9.49 8.26
N ALA A 153 1.84 9.88 8.43
CA ALA A 153 2.46 9.98 9.73
C ALA A 153 2.91 11.42 10.01
N TYR A 154 2.75 11.84 11.25
CA TYR A 154 3.19 13.15 11.75
C TYR A 154 3.84 12.97 13.11
N ASP A 155 5.01 13.54 13.31
CA ASP A 155 5.78 13.47 14.56
C ASP A 155 5.81 14.80 15.35
N GLY A 156 5.00 15.77 14.93
CA GLY A 156 4.98 17.12 15.50
C GLY A 156 5.83 18.13 14.75
N GLU A 157 6.74 17.67 13.88
CA GLU A 157 7.59 18.52 13.06
C GLU A 157 7.45 18.20 11.58
N ARG A 158 7.51 16.91 11.21
CA ARG A 158 7.57 16.44 9.84
C ARG A 158 6.45 15.49 9.48
N TRP A 159 6.07 15.54 8.21
CA TRP A 159 5.12 14.67 7.57
C TRP A 159 5.83 13.53 6.83
N GLU A 160 5.21 12.35 6.88
CA GLU A 160 5.42 11.29 5.91
C GLU A 160 4.06 10.92 5.31
N VAL A 161 3.91 11.18 4.01
CA VAL A 161 2.70 10.82 3.26
C VAL A 161 3.05 9.75 2.24
N ILE A 162 2.35 8.62 2.33
CA ILE A 162 2.49 7.49 1.42
C ILE A 162 1.11 7.21 0.82
N SER A 163 0.98 7.31 -0.49
CA SER A 163 -0.23 6.86 -1.20
C SER A 163 0.03 5.56 -1.94
N GLY A 164 -1.02 4.88 -2.37
CA GLY A 164 -0.86 3.59 -3.02
C GLY A 164 -2.12 3.07 -3.69
N VAL A 165 -1.92 1.89 -4.29
CA VAL A 165 -2.97 1.08 -4.88
C VAL A 165 -2.72 -0.39 -4.52
N ARG A 166 -3.80 -1.12 -4.26
CA ARG A 166 -3.79 -2.58 -4.09
C ARG A 166 -4.97 -3.19 -4.81
N GLU A 167 -4.93 -4.51 -5.03
CA GLU A 167 -5.98 -5.27 -5.74
C GLU A 167 -6.17 -4.85 -7.21
N LEU A 168 -5.18 -4.18 -7.81
CA LEU A 168 -5.22 -3.79 -9.23
C LEU A 168 -4.71 -4.95 -10.11
N THR A 169 -5.61 -5.86 -10.50
CA THR A 169 -5.26 -6.99 -11.37
C THR A 169 -5.07 -6.54 -12.83
N VAL A 170 -3.93 -6.89 -13.41
CA VAL A 170 -3.60 -6.58 -14.82
C VAL A 170 -3.03 -7.82 -15.53
N LEU A 171 -3.21 -7.90 -16.85
CA LEU A 171 -2.74 -9.01 -17.68
C LEU A 171 -2.33 -8.52 -19.07
N ASN A 172 -1.14 -8.93 -19.52
CA ASN A 172 -0.74 -8.93 -20.93
C ASN A 172 -0.83 -10.36 -21.46
N SER A 173 -1.49 -10.56 -22.61
CA SER A 173 -1.68 -11.87 -23.22
C SER A 173 -0.45 -12.37 -24.00
N THR A 174 0.45 -11.46 -24.36
CA THR A 174 1.69 -11.68 -25.11
C THR A 174 2.72 -10.60 -24.72
N ALA A 175 3.82 -10.47 -25.46
CA ALA A 175 4.89 -9.49 -25.23
C ALA A 175 5.52 -9.61 -23.83
N SER A 176 5.53 -10.84 -23.30
CA SER A 176 6.32 -11.22 -22.14
C SER A 176 7.13 -12.47 -22.44
N GLU A 177 8.36 -12.46 -21.97
CA GLU A 177 9.36 -13.50 -22.12
C GLU A 177 9.98 -13.83 -20.76
N PHE A 178 10.62 -14.99 -20.69
CA PHE A 178 11.49 -15.38 -19.59
C PHE A 178 12.44 -16.50 -20.02
N TRP A 179 13.68 -16.13 -20.24
CA TRP A 179 14.75 -17.01 -20.68
C TRP A 179 16.11 -16.46 -20.23
N GLY A 180 17.18 -17.25 -20.35
CA GLY A 180 18.52 -16.84 -19.94
C GLY A 180 18.73 -16.82 -18.42
N TYR A 181 17.79 -17.34 -17.64
CA TYR A 181 17.94 -17.51 -16.19
C TYR A 181 18.96 -18.61 -15.86
N ALA A 182 19.53 -18.52 -14.66
CA ALA A 182 20.44 -19.53 -14.14
C ALA A 182 19.73 -20.89 -14.04
N LYS A 183 20.45 -21.96 -14.42
CA LYS A 183 19.94 -23.33 -14.39
C LYS A 183 20.81 -24.15 -13.44
N ASP A 184 20.18 -24.73 -12.43
CA ASP A 184 20.80 -25.66 -11.49
C ASP A 184 20.16 -27.06 -11.59
N ARG A 185 20.56 -27.97 -10.71
CA ARG A 185 20.05 -29.36 -10.68
C ARG A 185 18.54 -29.49 -10.38
N TYR A 186 17.87 -28.42 -9.96
CA TYR A 186 16.44 -28.40 -9.64
C TYR A 186 15.60 -27.62 -10.67
N THR A 187 16.23 -27.10 -11.72
CA THR A 187 15.55 -26.26 -12.71
C THR A 187 14.83 -27.12 -13.77
N THR A 188 13.50 -27.16 -13.70
CA THR A 188 12.64 -27.84 -14.69
C THR A 188 11.86 -26.87 -15.59
N LEU A 189 11.84 -25.59 -15.23
CA LEU A 189 11.15 -24.56 -15.99
C LEU A 189 11.72 -24.47 -17.41
N LYS A 190 10.83 -24.54 -18.40
CA LYS A 190 11.17 -24.28 -19.81
C LYS A 190 11.23 -22.79 -20.05
N GLU A 191 12.18 -22.37 -20.86
CA GLU A 191 12.27 -20.99 -21.32
C GLU A 191 11.05 -20.64 -22.18
N ALA A 192 10.55 -19.41 -22.05
CA ALA A 192 9.41 -18.92 -22.80
C ALA A 192 9.78 -17.62 -23.51
N TYR A 193 9.51 -17.55 -24.81
CA TYR A 193 9.73 -16.38 -25.67
C TYR A 193 8.43 -15.66 -26.04
N ASP A 194 7.31 -16.19 -25.55
CA ASP A 194 6.01 -15.55 -25.55
C ASP A 194 5.16 -16.23 -24.47
N ARG A 195 4.63 -15.45 -23.53
CA ARG A 195 3.79 -15.94 -22.43
C ARG A 195 2.83 -14.86 -21.95
N ILE A 196 1.79 -15.29 -21.25
CA ILE A 196 0.96 -14.41 -20.43
C ILE A 196 1.79 -13.86 -19.25
N LEU A 197 1.61 -12.57 -18.98
CA LEU A 197 2.06 -11.92 -17.75
C LEU A 197 0.84 -11.36 -17.02
N ALA A 198 0.51 -11.92 -15.86
CA ALA A 198 -0.56 -11.42 -15.01
C ALA A 198 -0.04 -11.14 -13.60
N THR A 199 -0.53 -10.07 -12.98
CA THR A 199 -0.15 -9.67 -11.61
C THR A 199 -1.27 -8.89 -10.93
N ASP A 200 -1.24 -8.86 -9.60
CA ASP A 200 -1.99 -7.90 -8.80
C ASP A 200 -1.03 -6.78 -8.37
N VAL A 201 -1.22 -5.58 -8.91
CA VAL A 201 -0.35 -4.46 -8.59
C VAL A 201 -0.65 -3.97 -7.18
N CYS A 202 0.25 -4.27 -6.25
CA CYS A 202 0.37 -3.59 -4.97
C CYS A 202 1.54 -2.61 -5.04
N ALA A 203 1.25 -1.32 -5.04
CA ALA A 203 2.24 -0.25 -5.11
C ALA A 203 1.98 0.80 -4.03
N ARG A 204 3.03 1.29 -3.39
CA ARG A 204 3.00 2.41 -2.46
C ARG A 204 4.10 3.38 -2.81
N TRP A 205 3.79 4.67 -2.85
CA TRP A 205 4.76 5.72 -3.15
C TRP A 205 4.75 6.79 -2.08
N ARG A 206 5.95 7.24 -1.71
CA ARG A 206 6.18 8.26 -0.70
C ARG A 206 6.41 9.60 -1.38
N TYR A 207 5.69 10.60 -0.91
CA TYR A 207 5.85 11.98 -1.32
C TYR A 207 7.09 12.61 -0.69
N ASN A 208 7.66 13.62 -1.35
CA ASN A 208 8.72 14.45 -0.77
C ASN A 208 8.21 15.63 0.06
N TRP A 209 6.90 15.88 0.07
CA TRP A 209 6.26 16.84 0.97
C TRP A 209 6.36 16.39 2.42
N SER A 210 7.05 17.19 3.23
CA SER A 210 7.41 16.88 4.61
C SER A 210 7.12 18.02 5.59
N GLU A 211 6.93 19.25 5.12
CA GLU A 211 6.71 20.42 5.97
C GLU A 211 5.56 21.29 5.44
N ASP A 212 4.78 21.92 6.34
CA ASP A 212 3.61 22.75 5.95
C ASP A 212 3.97 24.00 5.14
N THR A 213 5.24 24.41 5.17
CA THR A 213 5.78 25.54 4.39
C THR A 213 6.03 25.19 2.93
N GLU A 214 6.05 23.90 2.57
CA GLU A 214 6.23 23.42 1.21
C GLU A 214 4.91 23.45 0.43
N GLU A 215 4.99 23.53 -0.90
CA GLU A 215 3.79 23.42 -1.73
C GLU A 215 3.16 22.03 -1.59
N MET A 216 1.94 21.99 -1.07
CA MET A 216 1.23 20.74 -0.85
C MET A 216 0.84 20.09 -2.19
N PRO A 217 1.11 18.78 -2.37
CA PRO A 217 0.69 18.07 -3.57
C PRO A 217 -0.82 18.10 -3.79
N ARG A 218 -1.23 18.14 -5.06
CA ARG A 218 -2.63 17.92 -5.45
C ARG A 218 -2.94 16.43 -5.38
N TRP A 219 -3.30 15.94 -4.20
CA TRP A 219 -3.42 14.51 -3.87
C TRP A 219 -4.21 13.67 -4.89
N GLU A 220 -5.43 14.13 -5.25
CA GLU A 220 -6.28 13.43 -6.23
C GLU A 220 -5.62 13.33 -7.62
N GLU A 221 -5.08 14.45 -8.11
CA GLU A 221 -4.41 14.50 -9.42
C GLU A 221 -3.16 13.64 -9.43
N SER A 222 -2.32 13.76 -8.40
CA SER A 222 -1.10 12.99 -8.26
C SER A 222 -1.37 11.48 -8.22
N TRP A 223 -2.36 11.04 -7.43
CA TRP A 223 -2.73 9.61 -7.38
C TRP A 223 -3.24 9.11 -8.73
N GLN A 224 -4.12 9.86 -9.39
CA GLN A 224 -4.66 9.51 -10.71
C GLN A 224 -3.54 9.38 -11.76
N GLN A 225 -2.60 10.32 -11.78
CA GLN A 225 -1.47 10.30 -12.71
C GLN A 225 -0.50 9.15 -12.38
N ALA A 226 -0.14 8.94 -11.11
CA ALA A 226 0.72 7.83 -10.71
C ALA A 226 0.11 6.49 -11.16
N ARG A 227 -1.17 6.23 -10.87
CA ARG A 227 -1.89 5.04 -11.36
C ARG A 227 -1.86 4.92 -12.88
N ALA A 228 -2.10 6.02 -13.61
CA ALA A 228 -2.06 6.01 -15.07
C ALA A 228 -0.65 5.68 -15.61
N HIS A 229 0.42 6.18 -14.99
CA HIS A 229 1.80 5.84 -15.33
C HIS A 229 2.11 4.37 -15.07
N LEU A 230 1.64 3.79 -13.95
CA LEU A 230 1.78 2.36 -13.67
C LEU A 230 1.16 1.51 -14.78
N LEU A 231 -0.10 1.79 -15.14
CA LEU A 231 -0.81 1.04 -16.18
C LEU A 231 -0.17 1.18 -17.57
N ARG A 232 0.24 2.41 -17.94
CA ARG A 232 0.93 2.65 -19.22
C ARG A 232 2.26 1.90 -19.28
N ALA A 233 3.06 1.95 -18.22
CA ALA A 233 4.33 1.24 -18.18
C ALA A 233 4.14 -0.29 -18.28
N PHE A 234 3.12 -0.85 -17.62
CA PHE A 234 2.79 -2.27 -17.75
C PHE A 234 2.40 -2.65 -19.18
N ALA A 235 1.58 -1.84 -19.85
CA ALA A 235 1.09 -2.10 -21.20
C ALA A 235 2.16 -1.88 -22.30
N GLU A 236 3.02 -0.87 -22.15
CA GLU A 236 4.00 -0.46 -23.17
C GLU A 236 5.33 -1.24 -23.07
N THR A 237 5.60 -1.90 -21.94
CA THR A 237 6.86 -2.62 -21.74
C THR A 237 6.79 -4.03 -22.33
N HIS A 238 7.57 -4.29 -23.39
CA HIS A 238 7.93 -5.66 -23.76
C HIS A 238 8.75 -6.29 -22.64
N SER A 239 8.17 -7.25 -21.93
CA SER A 239 8.66 -7.71 -20.63
C SER A 239 9.63 -8.88 -20.79
N LEU A 240 10.90 -8.71 -20.45
CA LEU A 240 11.87 -9.82 -20.36
C LEU A 240 11.88 -10.48 -18.97
N SER A 241 11.27 -9.83 -17.99
CA SER A 241 11.01 -10.35 -16.64
C SER A 241 10.04 -9.42 -15.90
N LEU A 242 9.34 -9.95 -14.89
CA LEU A 242 8.47 -9.11 -14.05
C LEU A 242 9.29 -8.08 -13.26
N GLN A 243 10.54 -8.37 -12.91
CA GLN A 243 11.48 -7.43 -12.29
C GLN A 243 11.73 -6.20 -13.19
N GLN A 244 11.93 -6.42 -14.49
CA GLN A 244 12.13 -5.32 -15.45
C GLN A 244 10.87 -4.47 -15.58
N THR A 245 9.70 -5.10 -15.73
CA THR A 245 8.42 -4.38 -15.83
C THR A 245 8.14 -3.59 -14.55
N LEU A 246 8.36 -4.17 -13.38
CA LEU A 246 8.25 -3.50 -12.08
C LEU A 246 9.13 -2.24 -12.03
N HIS A 247 10.41 -2.38 -12.37
CA HIS A 247 11.32 -1.23 -12.39
C HIS A 247 10.85 -0.14 -13.36
N ARG A 248 10.39 -0.50 -14.56
CA ARG A 248 9.85 0.45 -15.55
C ARG A 248 8.59 1.17 -15.04
N MET A 249 7.70 0.47 -14.35
CA MET A 249 6.53 1.07 -13.72
C MET A 249 6.94 2.11 -12.67
N GLY A 250 7.86 1.77 -11.77
CA GLY A 250 8.34 2.69 -10.75
C GLY A 250 9.09 3.89 -11.32
N ALA A 251 10.00 3.64 -12.25
CA ALA A 251 10.77 4.69 -12.92
C ALA A 251 9.86 5.68 -13.62
N ARG A 252 8.84 5.22 -14.38
CA ARG A 252 7.92 6.12 -15.08
C ARG A 252 7.15 7.02 -14.12
N VAL A 253 6.77 6.55 -12.93
CA VAL A 253 6.13 7.39 -11.92
C VAL A 253 7.10 8.47 -11.44
N ILE A 254 8.29 8.09 -10.96
CA ILE A 254 9.28 9.03 -10.41
C ILE A 254 9.75 10.06 -11.46
N GLU A 255 9.97 9.63 -12.71
CA GLU A 255 10.41 10.49 -13.82
C GLU A 255 9.35 11.48 -14.29
N ASN A 256 8.06 11.26 -13.97
CA ASN A 256 6.96 12.13 -14.42
C ASN A 256 6.23 12.85 -13.27
N ARG A 257 6.52 12.49 -12.02
CA ARG A 257 5.93 13.05 -10.79
C ARG A 257 7.04 13.50 -9.85
N ASP A 258 7.41 14.77 -9.94
CA ASP A 258 8.51 15.35 -9.16
C ASP A 258 8.24 15.34 -7.65
N GLU A 259 6.97 15.26 -7.25
CA GLU A 259 6.55 15.18 -5.85
C GLU A 259 6.74 13.79 -5.20
N ILE A 260 7.20 12.78 -5.96
CA ILE A 260 7.37 11.39 -5.50
C ILE A 260 8.85 10.99 -5.53
N ASP A 261 9.37 10.54 -4.39
CA ASP A 261 10.79 10.15 -4.24
C ASP A 261 11.02 8.64 -4.21
N GLU A 262 10.00 7.87 -3.85
CA GLU A 262 10.13 6.45 -3.60
C GLU A 262 8.84 5.76 -4.01
N ILE A 263 8.96 4.61 -4.66
CA ILE A 263 7.84 3.70 -4.90
C ILE A 263 8.26 2.26 -4.62
N ARG A 264 7.50 1.58 -3.79
CA ARG A 264 7.68 0.17 -3.45
C ARG A 264 6.56 -0.66 -4.03
N PHE A 265 6.93 -1.81 -4.57
CA PHE A 265 6.02 -2.77 -5.16
C PHE A 265 6.09 -4.13 -4.48
N SER A 266 4.96 -4.82 -4.49
CA SER A 266 4.85 -6.27 -4.27
C SER A 266 3.95 -6.85 -5.36
N LEU A 267 4.56 -7.57 -6.32
CA LEU A 267 3.91 -8.07 -7.54
C LEU A 267 3.96 -9.60 -7.58
N PRO A 268 2.84 -10.29 -7.31
CA PRO A 268 2.75 -11.73 -7.54
C PRO A 268 2.68 -12.03 -9.04
N ASN A 269 3.52 -12.95 -9.53
CA ASN A 269 3.38 -13.50 -10.87
C ASN A 269 2.27 -14.56 -10.88
N LYS A 270 1.07 -14.17 -11.34
CA LYS A 270 -0.13 -15.02 -11.37
C LYS A 270 -0.07 -15.93 -12.61
N HIS A 271 0.33 -17.18 -12.39
CA HIS A 271 0.65 -18.09 -13.48
C HIS A 271 -0.57 -18.50 -14.31
N HIS A 272 -0.42 -18.41 -15.63
CA HIS A 272 -1.32 -18.96 -16.63
C HIS A 272 -0.56 -20.03 -17.40
N PHE A 273 -0.70 -21.29 -17.00
CA PHE A 273 0.02 -22.40 -17.61
C PHE A 273 -0.69 -22.84 -18.88
N LEU A 274 0.06 -22.98 -19.98
CA LEU A 274 -0.47 -23.58 -21.19
C LEU A 274 -0.83 -25.04 -20.89
N VAL A 275 -2.08 -25.43 -21.17
CA VAL A 275 -2.54 -26.79 -20.91
C VAL A 275 -1.97 -27.73 -21.97
N ASP A 276 -1.45 -28.87 -21.53
CA ASP A 276 -1.06 -29.94 -22.46
C ASP A 276 -2.32 -30.68 -22.96
N LEU A 277 -2.62 -30.53 -24.25
CA LEU A 277 -3.75 -31.16 -24.92
C LEU A 277 -3.32 -32.26 -25.91
N GLU A 278 -2.01 -32.56 -26.01
CA GLU A 278 -1.50 -33.65 -26.85
C GLU A 278 -2.12 -35.01 -26.50
N PRO A 279 -2.41 -35.34 -25.21
CA PRO A 279 -3.11 -36.59 -24.87
C PRO A 279 -4.50 -36.75 -25.51
N PHE A 280 -5.11 -35.66 -25.97
CA PHE A 280 -6.40 -35.66 -26.69
C PHE A 280 -6.24 -35.53 -28.20
N GLY A 281 -5.01 -35.50 -28.72
CA GLY A 281 -4.72 -35.29 -30.14
C GLY A 281 -4.94 -33.85 -30.61
N LEU A 282 -4.90 -32.87 -29.71
CA LEU A 282 -5.10 -31.45 -30.01
C LEU A 282 -3.81 -30.66 -29.80
N ASP A 283 -3.49 -29.76 -30.73
CA ASP A 283 -2.45 -28.75 -30.56
C ASP A 283 -3.02 -27.57 -29.73
N ASN A 284 -2.17 -27.00 -28.87
CA ASN A 284 -2.51 -25.85 -28.03
C ASN A 284 -1.47 -24.72 -28.20
N ALA A 285 -0.97 -24.49 -29.42
CA ALA A 285 0.02 -23.46 -29.70
C ALA A 285 -0.46 -22.03 -29.32
N SER A 286 0.45 -21.20 -28.79
CA SER A 286 0.13 -19.90 -28.17
C SER A 286 -0.39 -18.80 -29.11
N LYS A 287 -0.36 -18.99 -30.43
CA LYS A 287 -0.62 -17.91 -31.40
C LYS A 287 -2.11 -17.53 -31.55
N ASP A 288 -3.03 -18.49 -31.45
CA ASP A 288 -4.47 -18.23 -31.50
C ASP A 288 -5.25 -19.38 -30.83
N GLY A 289 -6.31 -19.05 -30.08
CA GLY A 289 -7.18 -20.03 -29.44
C GLY A 289 -6.58 -20.85 -28.28
N ALA A 290 -5.37 -20.52 -27.82
CA ALA A 290 -4.68 -21.26 -26.77
C ALA A 290 -5.45 -21.25 -25.44
N VAL A 291 -5.47 -22.41 -24.78
CA VAL A 291 -6.16 -22.64 -23.51
C VAL A 291 -5.16 -22.70 -22.36
N TYR A 292 -5.41 -21.89 -21.33
CA TYR A 292 -4.55 -21.75 -20.16
C TYR A 292 -5.27 -22.13 -18.87
N LEU A 293 -4.52 -22.73 -17.94
CA LEU A 293 -4.91 -22.88 -16.54
C LEU A 293 -4.41 -21.66 -15.76
N ALA A 294 -5.33 -20.82 -15.30
CA ALA A 294 -5.04 -19.76 -14.33
C ALA A 294 -4.91 -20.37 -12.93
N ALA A 295 -3.68 -20.52 -12.44
CA ALA A 295 -3.43 -21.08 -11.12
C ALA A 295 -3.68 -20.04 -10.02
N ASP A 296 -4.28 -20.48 -8.91
CA ASP A 296 -4.38 -19.68 -7.68
C ASP A 296 -3.03 -19.63 -6.95
N ARG A 297 -2.46 -20.82 -6.67
CA ARG A 297 -1.19 -21.01 -5.94
C ARG A 297 -0.41 -22.21 -6.48
N PRO A 298 0.93 -22.26 -6.31
CA PRO A 298 1.79 -21.17 -5.82
C PRO A 298 1.98 -20.07 -6.87
N TYR A 299 2.51 -18.93 -6.47
CA TYR A 299 2.88 -17.82 -7.35
C TYR A 299 4.30 -17.35 -7.00
N GLY A 300 5.03 -16.85 -8.01
CA GLY A 300 6.27 -16.10 -7.74
C GLY A 300 5.93 -14.75 -7.11
N LEU A 301 6.73 -14.27 -6.16
CA LEU A 301 6.55 -12.94 -5.56
C LEU A 301 7.77 -12.07 -5.85
N ILE A 302 7.56 -10.94 -6.53
CA ILE A 302 8.63 -10.02 -6.92
C ILE A 302 8.39 -8.69 -6.22
N GLU A 303 9.41 -8.22 -5.50
CA GLU A 303 9.32 -7.00 -4.70
C GLU A 303 10.55 -6.14 -4.93
N ALA A 304 10.36 -4.84 -5.08
CA ALA A 304 11.46 -3.89 -5.15
C ALA A 304 11.00 -2.49 -4.77
N THR A 305 11.97 -1.67 -4.37
CA THR A 305 11.81 -0.23 -4.21
C THR A 305 12.57 0.46 -5.34
N VAL A 306 11.90 1.38 -6.04
CA VAL A 306 12.52 2.30 -6.99
C VAL A 306 12.59 3.67 -6.33
N LEU A 307 13.73 4.35 -6.47
CA LEU A 307 14.04 5.60 -5.77
C LEU A 307 14.43 6.69 -6.78
N ARG A 308 14.09 7.94 -6.47
CA ARG A 308 14.74 9.11 -7.05
C ARG A 308 16.21 9.11 -6.61
N GLU A 309 17.10 9.51 -7.50
CA GLU A 309 18.52 9.61 -7.16
C GLU A 309 18.72 10.51 -5.92
N GLY A 310 19.46 10.00 -4.93
CA GLY A 310 19.69 10.69 -3.65
C GLY A 310 18.62 10.44 -2.57
N ALA A 311 17.47 9.84 -2.90
CA ALA A 311 16.46 9.49 -1.90
C ALA A 311 16.84 8.22 -1.11
N ALA A 312 16.50 8.19 0.17
CA ALA A 312 16.61 6.99 1.01
C ALA A 312 15.29 6.22 1.05
N PRO A 313 15.31 4.88 1.13
CA PRO A 313 14.09 4.10 1.29
C PRO A 313 13.52 4.28 2.71
N SER A 314 12.23 4.59 2.80
CA SER A 314 11.47 4.69 4.06
C SER A 314 10.31 3.71 4.12
N ILE A 315 9.79 3.25 2.96
CA ILE A 315 8.69 2.29 2.95
C ILE A 315 9.21 0.92 3.40
N PRO A 316 8.62 0.27 4.42
CA PRO A 316 9.05 -1.03 4.91
C PRO A 316 9.09 -2.10 3.82
N VAL A 317 10.05 -3.02 3.95
CA VAL A 317 10.21 -4.13 3.01
C VAL A 317 8.93 -4.98 2.95
N ASP A 318 8.39 -5.34 4.11
CA ASP A 318 7.17 -6.13 4.18
C ASP A 318 5.94 -5.22 4.18
N LEU A 319 5.11 -5.35 3.14
CA LEU A 319 3.87 -4.60 3.00
C LEU A 319 2.66 -5.29 3.67
N THR A 320 2.78 -6.53 4.17
CA THR A 320 1.63 -7.26 4.74
C THR A 320 1.11 -6.66 6.04
N ASN A 321 1.89 -5.82 6.72
CA ASN A 321 1.55 -5.17 7.98
C ASN A 321 1.13 -3.69 7.83
N LEU A 322 0.97 -3.21 6.59
CA LEU A 322 0.76 -1.80 6.25
C LEU A 322 -0.59 -1.51 5.62
#